data_AF-A0A852TID9-F1
#
_entry.id   AF-A0A852TID9-F1
#
_cell.length_a   1.000
_cell.length_b   1.000
_cell.length_c   1.000
_cell.angle_alpha   90.00
_cell.angle_beta   90.00
_cell.angle_gamma   90.00
#
_symmetry.space_group_name_H-M   'P 1'
#
loop_
_entity.id
_entity.type
_entity.pdbx_description
1 polymer ?
#
loop_
_entity_poly.entity_id
_entity_poly.type
_entity_poly.pdbx_seq_one_letter_code
_entity_poly.pdbx_strand_id
1 'polypeptide(L)'
;MRDDVIIYLLFPFIYKEIENHYGEPKQFYNQKILKIKKLREGSYLFNVTVQVTTFEGAHNPPYDVVTITFSNKVSEDWRAIDFKSRRLKPNENL
;
A
#
# COMPACT_ATOMS: atom_id res chain seq x y z
N MET A 1 5.00 -16.55 2.13
CA MET A 1 5.99 -16.57 1.03
C MET A 1 5.54 -15.80 -0.20
N ARG A 2 4.45 -16.16 -0.90
CA ARG A 2 3.99 -15.44 -2.11
C ARG A 2 3.75 -13.95 -1.84
N ASP A 3 2.94 -13.66 -0.83
CA ASP A 3 2.53 -12.29 -0.53
C ASP A 3 3.73 -11.45 -0.05
N ASP A 4 4.67 -12.04 0.70
CA ASP A 4 5.89 -11.37 1.15
C ASP A 4 6.76 -10.91 -0.03
N VAL A 5 6.90 -11.75 -1.07
CA VAL A 5 7.65 -11.40 -2.28
C VAL A 5 6.97 -10.26 -3.05
N ILE A 6 5.64 -10.29 -3.15
CA ILE A 6 4.86 -9.22 -3.81
C ILE A 6 4.97 -7.92 -3.01
N ILE A 7 4.87 -7.98 -1.69
CA ILE A 7 5.03 -6.81 -0.82
C ILE A 7 6.44 -6.24 -0.97
N TYR A 8 7.47 -7.08 -0.99
CA TYR A 8 8.86 -6.64 -1.21
C TYR A 8 9.04 -5.94 -2.56
N LEU A 9 8.45 -6.50 -3.63
CA LEU A 9 8.45 -5.86 -4.96
C LEU A 9 7.76 -4.49 -4.96
N LEU A 10 6.64 -4.36 -4.24
CA LEU A 10 5.85 -3.13 -4.17
C LEU A 10 6.37 -2.12 -3.15
N PHE A 11 7.28 -2.52 -2.25
CA PHE A 11 7.75 -1.73 -1.12
C PHE A 11 8.22 -0.31 -1.48
N PRO A 12 9.10 -0.09 -2.49
CA PRO A 12 9.51 1.27 -2.86
C PRO A 12 8.35 2.12 -3.39
N PHE A 13 7.38 1.50 -4.08
CA PHE A 13 6.20 2.19 -4.60
C PHE A 13 5.22 2.56 -3.48
N ILE A 14 5.06 1.71 -2.46
CA ILE A 14 4.28 2.00 -1.25
C ILE A 14 4.88 3.20 -0.54
N TYR A 15 6.20 3.18 -0.28
CA TYR A 15 6.89 4.26 0.42
C TYR A 15 6.71 5.60 -0.31
N LYS A 16 6.98 5.61 -1.62
CA LYS A 16 6.83 6.81 -2.46
C LYS A 16 5.40 7.34 -2.47
N GLU A 17 4.41 6.46 -2.57
CA GLU A 17 3.01 6.90 -2.63
C GLU A 17 2.51 7.46 -1.29
N ILE A 18 2.96 6.88 -0.17
CA ILE A 18 2.70 7.43 1.17
C ILE A 18 3.35 8.81 1.30
N GLU A 19 4.63 8.95 0.94
CA GLU A 19 5.34 10.24 0.97
C GLU A 19 4.63 11.29 0.09
N ASN A 20 4.22 10.93 -1.13
CA ASN A 20 3.46 11.82 -2.00
C ASN A 20 2.13 12.26 -1.38
N HIS A 21 1.41 11.36 -0.71
CA HIS A 21 0.10 11.65 -0.14
C HIS A 21 0.20 12.58 1.09
N TYR A 22 1.17 12.32 1.98
CA TYR A 22 1.30 13.08 3.23
C TYR A 22 2.24 14.28 3.12
N GLY A 23 3.00 14.41 2.03
CA GLY A 23 3.98 15.48 1.81
C GLY A 23 5.30 15.28 2.56
N GLU A 24 5.44 14.18 3.30
CA GLU A 24 6.63 13.81 4.05
C GLU A 24 6.76 12.28 4.14
N PRO A 25 7.99 11.75 4.29
CA PRO A 25 8.16 10.31 4.47
C PRO A 25 7.53 9.82 5.77
N LYS A 26 6.78 8.72 5.72
CA LYS A 26 6.23 8.04 6.90
C LYS A 26 6.64 6.59 6.95
N GLN A 27 6.98 6.12 8.15
CA GLN A 27 7.16 4.69 8.40
C GLN A 27 5.82 3.96 8.34
N PHE A 28 5.84 2.70 7.93
CA PHE A 28 4.64 1.86 7.87
C PHE A 28 4.94 0.39 8.21
N TYR A 29 3.91 -0.31 8.66
CA TYR A 29 3.97 -1.71 9.10
C TYR A 29 2.66 -2.45 8.79
N ASN A 30 2.56 -3.72 9.20
CA ASN A 30 1.37 -4.58 9.00
C ASN A 30 0.90 -4.64 7.54
N GLN A 31 1.86 -4.81 6.62
CA GLN A 31 1.59 -4.91 5.19
C GLN A 31 0.76 -6.16 4.90
N LYS A 32 -0.33 -6.00 4.14
CA LYS A 32 -1.23 -7.09 3.77
C LYS A 32 -1.68 -6.95 2.33
N ILE A 33 -1.62 -8.03 1.55
CA ILE A 33 -2.29 -8.08 0.25
C ILE A 33 -3.77 -8.32 0.48
N LEU A 34 -4.62 -7.36 0.07
CA LEU A 34 -6.07 -7.51 0.14
C LEU A 34 -6.63 -8.19 -1.11
N LYS A 35 -6.04 -7.89 -2.29
CA LYS A 35 -6.55 -8.39 -3.57
C LYS A 35 -5.45 -8.44 -4.63
N ILE A 36 -5.46 -9.50 -5.43
CA ILE A 36 -4.72 -9.58 -6.68
C ILE A 36 -5.73 -9.84 -7.80
N LYS A 37 -5.80 -8.96 -8.79
CA LYS A 37 -6.68 -9.08 -9.95
C LYS A 37 -5.85 -9.14 -11.22
N LYS A 38 -5.88 -10.27 -11.92
CA LYS A 38 -5.35 -10.37 -13.28
C LYS A 38 -6.27 -9.60 -14.23
N LEU A 39 -5.69 -8.75 -15.08
CA LEU A 39 -6.45 -7.85 -15.95
C LEU A 39 -6.81 -8.47 -17.30
N ARG A 40 -5.99 -9.41 -17.78
CA ARG A 40 -6.19 -10.10 -19.05
C ARG A 40 -5.57 -11.50 -18.97
N GLU A 41 -6.27 -12.51 -19.48
CA GLU A 41 -5.70 -13.85 -19.62
C GLU A 41 -4.51 -13.85 -20.59
N GLY A 42 -3.55 -14.74 -20.36
CA GLY A 42 -2.32 -14.82 -21.18
C GLY A 42 -1.34 -13.66 -21.03
N SER A 43 -1.61 -12.64 -20.19
CA SER A 43 -0.67 -11.55 -19.91
C SER A 43 -0.10 -11.61 -18.48
N TYR A 44 0.85 -10.73 -18.19
CA TYR A 44 1.37 -10.46 -16.85
C TYR A 44 0.88 -9.11 -16.31
N LEU A 45 -0.34 -8.71 -16.67
CA LEU A 45 -0.95 -7.45 -16.22
C LEU A 45 -1.86 -7.67 -15.02
N PHE A 46 -1.61 -6.93 -13.94
CA PHE A 46 -2.27 -7.10 -12.66
C PHE A 46 -2.63 -5.75 -12.04
N ASN A 47 -3.71 -5.77 -11.25
CA ASN A 47 -3.92 -4.82 -10.17
C ASN A 47 -3.70 -5.54 -8.83
N VAL A 48 -2.91 -4.93 -7.95
CA VAL A 48 -2.65 -5.44 -6.60
C VAL A 48 -3.07 -4.39 -5.59
N THR A 49 -4.00 -4.74 -4.71
CA THR A 49 -4.43 -3.89 -3.61
C THR A 49 -3.73 -4.31 -2.34
N VAL A 50 -2.99 -3.38 -1.74
CA VAL A 50 -2.23 -3.56 -0.50
C VAL A 50 -2.80 -2.66 0.59
N GLN A 51 -2.74 -3.13 1.84
CA GLN A 51 -3.03 -2.36 3.02
C GLN A 51 -1.77 -2.25 3.88
N VAL A 52 -1.53 -1.08 4.47
CA VAL A 52 -0.48 -0.84 5.46
C VAL A 52 -1.01 0.05 6.59
N THR A 53 -0.31 0.08 7.72
CA THR A 53 -0.56 1.03 8.80
C THR A 53 0.60 2.01 8.90
N THR A 54 0.35 3.32 8.83
CA THR A 54 1.38 4.35 8.95
C THR A 54 1.65 4.71 10.42
N PHE A 55 2.81 5.32 10.66
CA PHE A 55 3.30 5.71 11.98
C PHE A 55 3.77 7.17 12.00
N GLU A 56 3.35 7.93 13.01
CA GLU A 56 3.71 9.36 13.19
C GLU A 56 4.63 9.63 14.41
N GLY A 57 5.10 8.60 15.13
CA GLY A 57 6.09 8.76 16.21
C GLY A 57 5.88 7.84 17.43
N ALA A 58 6.95 7.64 18.21
CA ALA A 58 7.07 6.67 19.32
C ALA A 58 5.98 6.76 20.41
N HIS A 59 5.34 7.91 20.56
CA HIS A 59 4.53 8.21 21.74
C HIS A 59 3.10 8.66 21.47
N ASN A 60 2.67 8.88 20.22
CA ASN A 60 1.30 9.28 19.93
C ASN A 60 0.78 8.70 18.61
N PRO A 61 -0.35 7.95 18.63
CA PRO A 61 -1.26 7.95 17.48
C PRO A 61 -1.54 9.42 17.11
N PRO A 62 -1.83 9.79 15.86
CA PRO A 62 -2.35 9.02 14.72
C PRO A 62 -1.67 7.79 14.12
N TYR A 63 -2.39 6.69 13.89
CA TYR A 63 -2.05 5.73 12.83
C TYR A 63 -3.09 5.83 11.72
N ASP A 64 -2.68 5.78 10.46
CA ASP A 64 -3.62 5.67 9.34
C ASP A 64 -3.56 4.26 8.76
N VAL A 65 -4.72 3.67 8.51
CA VAL A 65 -4.83 2.52 7.62
C VAL A 65 -4.86 3.06 6.20
N VAL A 66 -3.84 2.71 5.43
CA VAL A 66 -3.69 3.11 4.04
C VAL A 66 -3.94 1.89 3.16
N THR A 67 -4.83 2.03 2.19
CA THR A 67 -5.08 1.05 1.13
C THR A 67 -4.68 1.64 -0.21
N ILE A 68 -3.78 0.97 -0.93
CA ILE A 68 -3.27 1.40 -2.23
C ILE A 68 -3.53 0.31 -3.25
N THR A 69 -4.06 0.67 -4.43
CA THR A 69 -4.09 -0.25 -5.57
C THR A 69 -3.02 0.14 -6.56
N PHE A 70 -2.08 -0.77 -6.80
CA PHE A 70 -1.05 -0.63 -7.82
C PHE A 70 -1.44 -1.36 -9.10
N SER A 71 -1.02 -0.83 -10.24
CA SER A 71 -1.17 -1.43 -11.56
C SER A 71 0.12 -1.35 -12.35
N ASN A 72 0.47 -2.43 -13.05
CA ASN A 72 1.56 -2.46 -14.03
C ASN A 72 1.05 -2.37 -15.49
N LYS A 73 -0.23 -2.02 -15.69
CA LYS A 73 -0.79 -1.76 -17.02
C LYS A 73 -0.59 -0.32 -17.47
N VAL A 74 -0.50 0.60 -16.51
CA VAL A 74 -0.56 2.05 -16.77
C VAL A 74 0.83 2.67 -17.01
N SER A 75 1.89 1.92 -16.72
CA SER A 75 3.30 2.33 -16.86
C SER A 75 4.20 1.11 -16.98
N GLU A 76 5.46 1.33 -17.36
CA GLU A 76 6.51 0.28 -17.39
C GLU A 76 6.74 -0.31 -15.98
N ASP A 77 6.69 0.54 -14.95
CA ASP A 77 6.71 0.17 -13.54
C ASP A 77 5.30 0.07 -12.91
N TRP A 78 5.23 -0.40 -11.67
CA TRP A 78 4.00 -0.34 -10.88
C TRP A 78 3.65 1.09 -10.50
N ARG A 79 2.38 1.47 -10.70
CA ARG A 79 1.87 2.80 -10.33
C ARG A 79 0.58 2.70 -9.53
N ALA A 80 0.45 3.55 -8.53
CA ALA A 80 -0.79 3.68 -7.77
C ALA A 80 -1.90 4.24 -8.68
N ILE A 81 -3.05 3.58 -8.67
CA ILE A 81 -4.26 3.97 -9.42
C ILE A 81 -5.45 4.25 -8.50
N ASP A 82 -5.31 3.94 -7.21
CA ASP A 82 -6.27 4.26 -6.15
C ASP A 82 -5.49 4.35 -4.83
N PHE A 83 -5.80 5.36 -4.02
CA PHE A 83 -5.22 5.56 -2.70
C PHE A 83 -6.32 5.98 -1.73
N LYS A 84 -6.44 5.26 -0.62
CA LYS A 84 -7.40 5.55 0.45
C LYS A 84 -6.69 5.50 1.79
N SER A 85 -6.82 6.56 2.56
CA SER A 85 -6.35 6.63 3.94
C SER A 85 -7.54 6.79 4.89
N ARG A 86 -7.43 6.18 6.07
CA ARG A 86 -8.38 6.37 7.16
C ARG A 86 -7.64 6.40 8.48
N ARG A 87 -7.89 7.44 9.27
CA ARG A 87 -7.42 7.56 10.66
C ARG A 87 -7.97 6.40 11.49
N LEU A 88 -7.10 5.67 12.19
CA LEU A 88 -7.52 4.73 13.22
C LEU A 88 -8.05 5.48 14.43
N LYS A 89 -9.18 5.03 14.95
CA LYS A 89 -9.69 5.56 16.22
C LYS A 89 -8.85 5.01 17.38
N PRO A 90 -8.74 5.74 18.49
CA PRO A 90 -8.20 5.19 19.72
C PRO A 90 -8.95 3.88 20.06
N ASN A 91 -8.21 2.78 20.26
CA ASN A 91 -8.71 1.43 20.59
C ASN A 91 -9.37 0.62 19.45
N GLU A 92 -9.15 0.98 18.18
CA GLU A 92 -9.58 0.17 17.04
C GLU A 92 -8.54 -0.93 16.74
N ASN A 93 -8.95 -2.20 16.70
CA ASN A 93 -8.09 -3.32 16.28
C ASN A 93 -8.00 -3.40 14.75
N LEU A 94 -6.80 -3.74 14.25
CA LEU A 94 -6.45 -3.90 12.83
C LEU A 94 -6.84 -5.26 12.24
#